data_AF-A6LJA2-F1
#
_entry.id   AF-A6LJA2-F1
#
_cell.length_a   1.000
_cell.length_b   1.000
_cell.length_c   1.000
_cell.angle_alpha   90.00
_cell.angle_beta   90.00
_cell.angle_gamma   90.00
#
_symmetry.space_group_name_H-M   'P 1'
#
loop_
_entity.id
_entity.type
_entity.pdbx_description
1 polymer ?
#
loop_
_entity_poly.entity_id
_entity_poly.type
_entity_poly.pdbx_seq_one_letter_code
_entity_poly.pdbx_strand_id
1 'polypeptide(L)'
;MMLHLFLGHYVADHGFTHNSKLRHLKGWDFVQHIIWSVFAILAFTFDTLLYTVPVVLFAFIAIHLFLDYLRIKVKKQLHYHLVELSGIVTALVFNIFVSTYFKTSYLSKEFVLYILGMALVTTALSYFFRNFYPAIEMYEDLEGISERLAFFIFYLANKPLLAFLALIFGFLFRLWKVKKFDHVWWISPTFAIVFSIFWKTIVF
;
A
#
# COMPACT_ATOMS: atom_id res chain seq x y z
N MET A 1 2.50 -6.35 16.91
CA MET A 1 1.06 -6.36 16.60
C MET A 1 0.85 -6.99 15.24
N MET A 2 -0.14 -7.87 15.08
CA MET A 2 -0.51 -8.44 13.78
C MET A 2 -1.45 -7.48 13.05
N LEU A 3 -1.05 -7.02 11.87
CA LEU A 3 -1.68 -5.92 11.13
C LEU A 3 -2.56 -6.40 9.96
N HIS A 4 -3.24 -7.53 10.10
CA HIS A 4 -3.98 -8.17 9.00
C HIS A 4 -5.08 -7.29 8.38
N LEU A 5 -5.96 -6.69 9.20
CA LEU A 5 -7.02 -5.81 8.69
C LEU A 5 -6.44 -4.53 8.09
N PHE A 6 -5.42 -3.98 8.74
CA PHE A 6 -4.72 -2.79 8.22
C PHE A 6 -4.06 -3.08 6.87
N LEU A 7 -3.41 -4.23 6.75
CA LEU A 7 -2.82 -4.71 5.50
C LEU A 7 -3.90 -4.93 4.44
N GLY A 8 -5.01 -5.57 4.78
CA GLY A 8 -6.13 -5.81 3.86
C GLY A 8 -6.69 -4.52 3.30
N HIS A 9 -6.92 -3.51 4.13
CA HIS A 9 -7.29 -2.16 3.68
C HIS A 9 -6.27 -1.57 2.72
N TYR A 10 -5.00 -1.59 3.13
CA TYR A 10 -3.94 -0.96 2.36
C TYR A 10 -3.78 -1.63 0.99
N VAL A 11 -3.81 -2.95 0.93
CA VAL A 11 -3.72 -3.72 -0.33
C VAL A 11 -4.98 -3.56 -1.19
N ALA A 12 -6.17 -3.46 -0.60
CA ALA A 12 -7.39 -3.18 -1.36
C ALA A 12 -7.29 -1.87 -2.15
N ASP A 13 -6.75 -0.82 -1.51
CA ASP A 13 -6.72 0.53 -2.08
C ASP A 13 -5.43 0.87 -2.85
N HIS A 14 -4.31 0.24 -2.47
CA HIS A 14 -2.97 0.59 -2.96
C HIS A 14 -2.23 -0.61 -3.55
N GLY A 15 -2.74 -1.83 -3.38
CA GLY A 15 -2.18 -3.02 -4.00
C GLY A 15 -2.40 -2.95 -5.51
N PHE A 16 -1.35 -2.54 -6.23
CA PHE A 16 -1.25 -2.64 -7.70
C PHE A 16 -2.18 -1.73 -8.51
N THR A 17 -2.87 -0.79 -7.86
CA THR A 17 -3.64 0.25 -8.55
C THR A 17 -3.11 1.64 -8.21
N HIS A 18 -3.16 2.50 -9.22
CA HIS A 18 -2.85 3.91 -9.09
C HIS A 18 -3.99 4.53 -8.27
N ASN A 19 -3.81 4.72 -6.97
CA ASN A 19 -4.88 5.14 -6.06
C ASN A 19 -5.62 6.44 -6.47
N SER A 20 -4.95 7.38 -7.14
CA SER A 20 -5.64 8.54 -7.71
C SER A 20 -6.62 8.18 -8.84
N LYS A 21 -6.51 7.01 -9.50
CA LYS A 21 -7.52 6.50 -10.45
C LYS A 21 -8.80 6.06 -9.77
N LEU A 22 -8.77 5.69 -8.48
CA LEU A 22 -9.97 5.27 -7.73
C LEU A 22 -11.07 6.32 -7.81
N ARG A 23 -10.71 7.61 -7.69
CA ARG A 23 -11.64 8.73 -7.75
C ARG A 23 -12.33 8.92 -9.11
N HIS A 24 -11.80 8.28 -10.15
CA HIS A 24 -12.30 8.36 -11.53
C HIS A 24 -13.00 7.10 -11.99
N LEU A 25 -13.06 6.04 -11.17
CA LEU A 25 -13.75 4.81 -11.51
C LEU A 25 -15.26 5.06 -11.69
N LYS A 26 -15.83 4.43 -12.71
CA LYS A 26 -17.27 4.52 -13.03
C LYS A 26 -17.79 3.18 -13.52
N GLY A 27 -19.08 2.94 -13.33
CA GLY A 27 -19.76 1.77 -13.87
C GLY A 27 -19.12 0.46 -13.40
N TRP A 28 -18.77 -0.39 -14.36
CA TRP A 28 -18.26 -1.73 -14.10
C TRP A 28 -16.89 -1.75 -13.42
N ASP A 29 -16.00 -0.81 -13.74
CA ASP A 29 -14.66 -0.76 -13.15
C ASP A 29 -14.73 -0.50 -11.63
N PHE A 30 -15.72 0.27 -11.18
CA PHE A 30 -15.97 0.49 -9.75
C PHE A 30 -16.49 -0.78 -9.07
N VAL A 31 -17.37 -1.54 -9.74
CA VAL A 31 -17.85 -2.82 -9.22
C VAL A 31 -16.71 -3.84 -9.11
N GLN A 32 -15.83 -3.90 -10.12
CA GLN A 32 -14.63 -4.75 -10.07
C GLN A 32 -13.73 -4.37 -8.89
N HIS A 33 -13.55 -3.07 -8.64
CA HIS A 33 -12.79 -2.60 -7.49
C HIS A 33 -13.43 -3.01 -6.16
N ILE A 34 -14.75 -2.85 -5.99
CA ILE A 34 -15.46 -3.31 -4.78
C ILE A 34 -15.21 -4.81 -4.54
N ILE A 35 -15.37 -5.63 -5.58
CA ILE A 35 -15.15 -7.08 -5.50
C ILE A 35 -13.70 -7.38 -5.10
N TRP A 36 -12.74 -6.69 -5.72
CA TRP A 36 -11.33 -6.78 -5.37
C TRP A 36 -11.08 -6.42 -3.91
N SER A 37 -11.61 -5.30 -3.41
CA SER A 37 -11.42 -4.85 -2.03
C SER A 37 -11.92 -5.89 -1.03
N VAL A 38 -13.08 -6.51 -1.30
CA VAL A 38 -13.61 -7.61 -0.46
C VAL A 38 -12.64 -8.80 -0.46
N PHE A 39 -12.17 -9.25 -1.63
CA PHE A 39 -11.24 -10.37 -1.71
C PHE A 39 -9.89 -10.07 -1.06
N ALA A 40 -9.36 -8.86 -1.23
CA ALA A 40 -8.10 -8.44 -0.62
C ALA A 40 -8.20 -8.45 0.90
N ILE A 41 -9.28 -7.92 1.47
CA ILE A 41 -9.50 -7.96 2.93
C ILE A 41 -9.64 -9.41 3.40
N LEU A 42 -10.47 -10.21 2.73
CA LEU A 42 -10.67 -11.62 3.09
C LEU A 42 -9.37 -12.41 3.03
N ALA A 43 -8.52 -12.21 2.03
CA ALA A 43 -7.25 -12.93 1.87
C ALA A 43 -6.33 -12.83 3.10
N PHE A 44 -6.44 -11.75 3.89
CA PHE A 44 -5.66 -11.58 5.11
C PHE A 44 -6.43 -11.90 6.40
N THR A 45 -7.72 -12.23 6.35
CA THR A 45 -8.54 -12.39 7.56
C THR A 45 -9.50 -13.59 7.57
N PHE A 46 -9.65 -14.30 6.45
CA PHE A 46 -10.69 -15.34 6.30
C PHE A 46 -10.51 -16.52 7.26
N ASP A 47 -9.27 -16.87 7.58
CA ASP A 47 -8.91 -18.00 8.43
C ASP A 47 -9.25 -17.77 9.91
N THR A 48 -9.39 -16.50 10.30
CA THR A 48 -9.56 -16.08 11.69
C THR A 48 -10.89 -15.38 11.90
N LEU A 49 -11.04 -14.16 11.40
CA LEU A 49 -12.21 -13.32 11.71
C LEU A 49 -13.51 -13.88 11.16
N LEU A 50 -13.49 -14.56 10.02
CA LEU A 50 -14.69 -15.14 9.42
C LEU A 50 -15.34 -16.19 10.34
N TYR A 51 -14.52 -16.92 11.11
CA TYR A 51 -14.99 -17.97 12.02
C TYR A 51 -15.18 -17.46 13.46
N THR A 52 -14.34 -16.53 13.89
CA THR A 52 -14.31 -16.09 15.31
C THR A 52 -15.17 -14.86 15.56
N VAL A 53 -15.10 -13.85 14.70
CA VAL A 53 -15.78 -12.57 14.89
C VAL A 53 -16.32 -12.01 13.56
N PRO A 54 -17.16 -12.76 12.82
CA PRO A 54 -17.58 -12.40 11.46
C PRO A 54 -18.29 -11.04 11.41
N VAL A 55 -19.01 -10.67 12.47
CA VAL A 55 -19.69 -9.37 12.57
C VAL A 55 -18.70 -8.21 12.43
N VAL A 56 -17.53 -8.29 13.07
CA VAL A 56 -16.51 -7.23 12.99
C VAL A 56 -15.87 -7.18 11.60
N LEU A 57 -15.62 -8.35 11.00
CA LEU A 57 -15.12 -8.44 9.62
C LEU A 57 -16.10 -7.80 8.63
N PHE A 58 -17.38 -8.17 8.67
CA PHE A 58 -18.38 -7.63 7.75
C PHE A 58 -18.67 -6.15 8.01
N ALA A 59 -18.63 -5.69 9.27
CA ALA A 59 -18.70 -4.27 9.59
C ALA A 59 -17.52 -3.51 8.99
N PHE A 60 -16.31 -4.06 9.09
CA PHE A 60 -15.12 -3.46 8.49
C PHE A 60 -15.22 -3.36 6.96
N ILE A 61 -15.62 -4.46 6.31
CA ILE A 61 -15.84 -4.49 4.86
C ILE A 61 -16.89 -3.44 4.46
N ALA A 62 -18.02 -3.38 5.16
CA ALA A 62 -19.06 -2.40 4.87
C ALA A 62 -18.56 -0.95 4.97
N ILE A 63 -17.77 -0.64 6.01
CA ILE A 63 -17.16 0.69 6.16
C ILE A 63 -16.15 0.96 5.04
N HIS A 64 -15.30 -0.01 4.69
CA HIS A 64 -14.34 0.13 3.60
C HIS A 64 -15.04 0.46 2.27
N LEU A 65 -16.06 -0.31 1.91
CA LEU A 65 -16.83 -0.09 0.68
C LEU A 65 -17.59 1.25 0.69
N PHE A 66 -18.04 1.69 1.86
CA PHE A 66 -18.63 3.02 2.02
C PHE A 66 -17.58 4.12 1.77
N LEU A 67 -16.34 3.95 2.24
CA LEU A 67 -15.25 4.88 1.95
C LEU A 67 -14.88 4.89 0.46
N ASP A 68 -14.88 3.73 -0.22
CA ASP A 68 -14.71 3.65 -1.68
C ASP A 68 -15.78 4.46 -2.43
N TYR A 69 -17.03 4.32 -1.99
CA TYR A 69 -18.11 5.13 -2.51
C TYR A 69 -17.92 6.63 -2.24
N LEU A 70 -17.42 7.03 -1.06
CA LEU A 70 -17.12 8.44 -0.78
C LEU A 70 -15.98 8.96 -1.65
N ARG A 71 -14.93 8.17 -1.91
CA ARG A 71 -13.79 8.54 -2.76
C ARG A 71 -14.22 8.99 -4.15
N ILE A 72 -15.21 8.32 -4.76
CA ILE A 72 -15.73 8.67 -6.09
C ILE A 72 -16.71 9.86 -6.09
N LYS A 73 -17.30 10.21 -4.93
CA LYS A 73 -18.26 11.32 -4.81
C LYS A 73 -17.60 12.64 -4.44
N VAL A 74 -16.46 12.58 -3.78
CA VAL A 74 -15.73 13.75 -3.32
C VAL A 74 -14.95 14.39 -4.48
N LYS A 75 -15.29 15.65 -4.79
CA LYS A 75 -14.61 16.41 -5.87
C LYS A 75 -13.43 17.25 -5.39
N LYS A 76 -13.45 17.67 -4.12
CA LYS A 76 -12.42 18.55 -3.55
C LYS A 76 -11.26 17.72 -3.02
N GLN A 77 -10.04 18.02 -3.45
CA GLN A 77 -8.82 17.31 -3.06
C GLN A 77 -8.65 17.20 -1.54
N LEU A 78 -8.90 18.28 -0.78
CA LEU A 78 -8.83 18.24 0.69
C LEU A 78 -9.74 17.16 1.29
N HIS A 79 -10.97 17.05 0.80
CA HIS A 79 -11.93 16.07 1.33
C HIS A 79 -11.52 14.65 0.93
N TYR A 80 -10.89 14.47 -0.23
CA TYR A 80 -10.36 13.19 -0.65
C TYR A 80 -9.26 12.73 0.33
N HIS A 81 -8.34 13.63 0.71
CA HIS A 81 -7.34 13.33 1.74
C HIS A 81 -7.96 12.98 3.10
N LEU A 82 -9.05 13.62 3.48
CA LEU A 82 -9.77 13.27 4.71
C LEU A 82 -10.39 11.86 4.63
N VAL A 83 -10.90 11.46 3.46
CA VAL A 83 -11.43 10.10 3.25
C VAL A 83 -10.31 9.06 3.26
N GLU A 84 -9.16 9.32 2.62
CA GLU A 84 -8.00 8.42 2.70
C GLU A 84 -7.49 8.28 4.14
N LEU A 85 -7.37 9.40 4.86
CA LEU A 85 -6.95 9.38 6.25
C LEU A 85 -7.95 8.65 7.14
N SER A 86 -9.26 8.85 6.93
CA SER A 86 -10.28 8.17 7.71
C SER A 86 -10.27 6.66 7.45
N GLY A 87 -9.98 6.21 6.22
CA GLY A 87 -9.75 4.79 5.90
C GLY A 87 -8.59 4.20 6.69
N ILE A 88 -7.43 4.86 6.63
CA ILE A 88 -6.21 4.41 7.33
C ILE A 88 -6.46 4.33 8.84
N VAL A 89 -7.05 5.38 9.43
CA VAL A 89 -7.36 5.43 10.87
C VAL A 89 -8.37 4.34 11.24
N THR A 90 -9.45 4.19 10.47
CA THR A 90 -10.47 3.16 10.71
C THR A 90 -9.87 1.77 10.66
N ALA A 91 -9.05 1.47 9.65
CA ALA A 91 -8.38 0.18 9.50
C ALA A 91 -7.45 -0.11 10.67
N LEU A 92 -6.71 0.89 11.14
CA LEU A 92 -5.83 0.74 12.30
C LEU A 92 -6.62 0.49 13.59
N VAL A 93 -7.69 1.25 13.82
CA VAL A 93 -8.58 1.09 14.99
C VAL A 93 -9.21 -0.30 15.01
N PHE A 94 -9.84 -0.72 13.92
CA PHE A 94 -10.40 -2.07 13.79
C PHE A 94 -9.35 -3.14 14.01
N ASN A 95 -8.17 -2.99 13.40
CA ASN A 95 -7.09 -3.94 13.56
C ASN A 95 -6.65 -4.07 15.02
N ILE A 96 -6.54 -2.98 15.77
CA ILE A 96 -6.20 -3.03 17.21
C ILE A 96 -7.25 -3.85 17.97
N PHE A 97 -8.53 -3.58 17.75
CA PHE A 97 -9.64 -4.25 18.43
C PHE A 97 -9.66 -5.77 18.22
N VAL A 98 -9.28 -6.24 17.03
CA VAL A 98 -9.27 -7.68 16.72
C VAL A 98 -7.87 -8.31 16.70
N SER A 99 -6.84 -7.56 17.07
CA SER A 99 -5.44 -8.00 16.94
C SER A 99 -5.12 -9.32 17.65
N THR A 100 -5.85 -9.64 18.72
CA THR A 100 -5.70 -10.87 19.50
C THR A 100 -6.22 -12.11 18.79
N TYR A 101 -7.25 -11.99 17.96
CA TYR A 101 -7.81 -13.10 17.19
C TYR A 101 -6.86 -13.58 16.10
N PHE A 102 -5.96 -12.70 15.62
CA PHE A 102 -4.97 -13.06 14.60
C PHE A 102 -3.84 -13.97 15.10
N LYS A 103 -3.69 -14.18 16.41
CA LYS A 103 -2.64 -15.04 16.96
C LYS A 103 -2.71 -16.49 16.44
N THR A 104 -3.90 -16.94 16.04
CA THR A 104 -4.12 -18.28 15.48
C THR A 104 -4.12 -18.30 13.96
N SER A 105 -3.76 -17.18 13.30
CA SER A 105 -3.71 -17.11 11.84
C SER A 105 -2.59 -17.98 11.27
N TYR A 106 -2.80 -18.51 10.07
CA TYR A 106 -1.72 -19.15 9.30
C TYR A 106 -0.67 -18.14 8.82
N LEU A 107 -1.03 -16.85 8.76
CA LEU A 107 -0.13 -15.76 8.41
C LEU A 107 0.66 -15.32 9.65
N SER A 108 1.98 -15.47 9.59
CA SER A 108 2.83 -14.99 10.67
C SER A 108 2.88 -13.46 10.73
N LYS A 109 3.19 -12.92 11.91
CA LYS A 109 3.36 -11.47 12.11
C LYS A 109 4.43 -10.91 11.16
N GLU A 110 5.54 -11.62 11.01
CA GLU A 110 6.69 -11.23 10.19
C GLU A 110 6.28 -11.16 8.71
N PHE A 111 5.48 -12.13 8.25
CA PHE A 111 5.00 -12.17 6.87
C PHE A 111 4.02 -11.02 6.57
N VAL A 112 3.10 -10.73 7.48
CA VAL A 112 2.16 -9.59 7.36
C VAL A 112 2.92 -8.27 7.31
N LEU A 113 3.90 -8.08 8.20
CA LEU A 113 4.72 -6.86 8.21
C LEU A 113 5.60 -6.76 6.96
N TYR A 114 6.08 -7.88 6.44
CA TYR A 114 6.82 -7.93 5.19
C TYR A 114 5.96 -7.47 4.00
N ILE A 115 4.75 -8.02 3.83
CA ILE A 115 3.84 -7.59 2.76
C ILE A 115 3.44 -6.12 2.93
N LEU A 116 3.14 -5.69 4.16
CA LEU A 116 2.81 -4.30 4.42
C LEU A 116 3.96 -3.36 4.02
N GLY A 117 5.20 -3.73 4.35
CA GLY A 117 6.38 -3.00 3.93
C GLY A 117 6.56 -2.94 2.42
N MET A 118 6.33 -4.06 1.72
CA MET A 118 6.34 -4.07 0.25
C MET A 118 5.27 -3.15 -0.35
N ALA A 119 4.07 -3.12 0.22
CA ALA A 119 3.01 -2.24 -0.26
C ALA A 119 3.34 -0.76 0.02
N LEU A 120 3.82 -0.43 1.22
CA LEU A 120 4.16 0.95 1.60
C LEU A 120 5.36 1.49 0.82
N VAL A 121 6.43 0.71 0.67
CA VAL A 121 7.65 1.18 -0.03
C VAL A 121 7.37 1.46 -1.51
N THR A 122 6.39 0.78 -2.09
CA THR A 122 5.99 0.98 -3.47
C THR A 122 5.05 2.17 -3.62
N THR A 123 4.02 2.30 -2.79
CA THR A 123 2.94 3.27 -3.06
C THR A 123 2.94 4.51 -2.19
N ALA A 124 3.56 4.52 -1.00
CA ALA A 124 3.55 5.70 -0.13
C ALA A 124 4.24 6.91 -0.80
N LEU A 125 5.39 6.69 -1.44
CA LEU A 125 6.07 7.77 -2.16
C LEU A 125 5.33 8.16 -3.45
N SER A 126 4.75 7.20 -4.17
CA SER A 126 3.91 7.51 -5.33
C SER A 126 2.71 8.38 -4.93
N TYR A 127 2.06 8.08 -3.81
CA TYR A 127 0.99 8.93 -3.27
C TYR A 127 1.50 10.34 -2.93
N PHE A 128 2.69 10.45 -2.34
CA PHE A 128 3.29 11.74 -2.04
C PHE A 128 3.53 12.56 -3.33
N PHE A 129 4.08 11.94 -4.37
CA PHE A 129 4.33 12.57 -5.66
C PHE A 129 3.07 13.04 -6.36
N ARG A 130 1.98 12.29 -6.22
CA ARG A 130 0.69 12.63 -6.84
C ARG A 130 -0.01 13.82 -6.21
N ASN A 131 0.18 14.00 -4.91
CA ASN A 131 -0.69 14.88 -4.12
C ASN A 131 0.03 16.11 -3.56
N PHE A 132 1.34 16.02 -3.30
CA PHE A 132 2.06 17.08 -2.60
C PHE A 132 3.21 17.64 -3.43
N TYR A 133 4.10 16.78 -3.94
CA TYR A 133 5.25 17.24 -4.71
C TYR A 133 5.81 16.14 -5.62
N PRO A 134 5.73 16.24 -6.95
CA PRO A 134 5.38 17.43 -7.75
C PRO A 134 3.87 17.72 -7.86
N ALA A 135 3.01 16.98 -7.15
CA ALA A 135 1.55 17.09 -7.22
C ALA A 135 0.96 16.78 -8.62
N ILE A 136 1.57 15.79 -9.30
CA ILE A 136 1.10 15.31 -10.60
C ILE A 136 0.15 14.14 -10.33
N GLU A 137 -1.14 14.38 -10.36
CA GLU A 137 -2.16 13.38 -10.03
C GLU A 137 -1.98 12.04 -10.74
N MET A 138 -1.65 12.09 -12.03
CA MET A 138 -1.47 10.92 -12.90
C MET A 138 0.01 10.56 -13.06
N TYR A 139 0.83 10.79 -12.02
CA TYR A 139 2.23 10.41 -12.01
C TYR A 139 2.39 8.90 -12.24
N GLU A 140 3.15 8.52 -13.27
CA GLU A 140 3.32 7.13 -13.66
C GLU A 140 4.08 6.35 -12.59
N ASP A 141 3.45 5.27 -12.12
CA ASP A 141 4.00 4.36 -11.12
C ASP A 141 5.26 3.62 -11.58
N LEU A 142 5.49 3.54 -12.89
CA LEU A 142 6.64 2.88 -13.48
C LEU A 142 7.96 3.61 -13.18
N GLU A 143 7.91 4.88 -12.76
CA GLU A 143 9.09 5.64 -12.35
C GLU A 143 9.50 5.29 -10.91
N GLY A 144 10.14 4.14 -10.75
CA GLY A 144 10.89 3.78 -9.54
C GLY A 144 10.23 2.76 -8.61
N ILE A 145 8.96 2.38 -8.79
CA ILE A 145 8.34 1.32 -7.95
C ILE A 145 9.15 0.04 -7.97
N SER A 146 9.52 -0.44 -9.15
CA SER A 146 10.27 -1.69 -9.31
C SER A 146 11.62 -1.65 -8.60
N GLU A 147 12.32 -0.52 -8.66
CA GLU A 147 13.58 -0.30 -7.95
C GLU A 147 13.37 -0.30 -6.43
N ARG A 148 12.38 0.46 -5.94
CA ARG A 148 12.07 0.54 -4.51
C ARG A 148 11.70 -0.84 -3.95
N LEU A 149 10.87 -1.58 -4.66
CA LEU A 149 10.47 -2.94 -4.31
C LEU A 149 11.65 -3.89 -4.31
N ALA A 150 12.43 -3.93 -5.38
CA ALA A 150 13.58 -4.82 -5.51
C ALA A 150 14.63 -4.53 -4.41
N PHE A 151 14.93 -3.25 -4.16
CA PHE A 151 15.81 -2.87 -3.05
C PHE A 151 15.27 -3.39 -1.72
N PHE A 152 14.00 -3.15 -1.42
CA PHE A 152 13.37 -3.61 -0.19
C PHE A 152 13.49 -5.12 0.00
N ILE A 153 13.13 -5.90 -1.03
CA ILE A 153 13.19 -7.37 -0.99
C ILE A 153 14.63 -7.83 -0.73
N PHE A 154 15.60 -7.37 -1.50
CA PHE A 154 16.99 -7.82 -1.35
C PHE A 154 17.64 -7.36 -0.05
N TYR A 155 17.32 -6.15 0.42
CA TYR A 155 17.87 -5.62 1.67
C TYR A 155 17.34 -6.38 2.89
N LEU A 156 16.04 -6.69 2.92
CA LEU A 156 15.43 -7.52 3.97
C LEU A 156 15.95 -8.96 3.92
N ALA A 157 16.21 -9.48 2.72
CA ALA A 157 16.81 -10.81 2.52
C ALA A 157 18.33 -10.90 2.84
N ASN A 158 18.94 -9.84 3.39
CA ASN A 158 20.38 -9.76 3.67
C ASN A 158 21.25 -10.01 2.43
N LYS A 159 20.82 -9.53 1.25
CA LYS A 159 21.57 -9.59 -0.01
C LYS A 159 21.99 -8.17 -0.45
N PRO A 160 22.98 -7.55 0.23
CA PRO A 160 23.34 -6.15 0.00
C PRO A 160 23.83 -5.89 -1.43
N LEU A 161 24.53 -6.85 -2.05
CA LEU A 161 24.97 -6.74 -3.45
C LEU A 161 23.77 -6.63 -4.41
N LEU A 162 22.75 -7.47 -4.24
CA LEU A 162 21.55 -7.45 -5.08
C LEU A 162 20.73 -6.18 -4.84
N ALA A 163 20.65 -5.72 -3.58
CA ALA A 163 20.00 -4.45 -3.24
C ALA A 163 20.70 -3.27 -3.94
N PHE A 164 22.03 -3.21 -3.89
CA PHE A 164 22.80 -2.18 -4.59
C PHE A 164 22.61 -2.24 -6.11
N LEU A 165 22.65 -3.43 -6.70
CA LEU A 165 22.39 -3.61 -8.13
C LEU A 165 20.98 -3.16 -8.53
N ALA A 166 19.97 -3.36 -7.69
CA ALA A 166 18.62 -2.87 -7.95
C ALA A 166 18.57 -1.35 -8.13
N LEU A 167 19.32 -0.59 -7.31
CA LEU A 167 19.43 0.87 -7.47
C LEU A 167 20.13 1.25 -8.78
N ILE A 168 21.22 0.55 -9.13
CA ILE A 168 21.94 0.78 -10.39
C ILE A 168 21.01 0.55 -11.58
N PHE A 169 20.29 -0.58 -11.61
CA PHE A 169 19.38 -0.89 -12.70
C PHE A 169 18.20 0.09 -12.75
N GLY A 170 17.67 0.52 -11.60
CA GLY A 170 16.66 1.59 -11.53
C GLY A 170 17.15 2.90 -12.14
N PHE A 171 18.38 3.30 -11.81
CA PHE A 171 19.01 4.49 -12.38
C PHE A 171 19.25 4.37 -13.90
N LEU A 172 19.82 3.25 -14.36
CA LEU A 172 20.04 2.98 -15.79
C LEU A 172 18.72 2.98 -16.57
N PHE A 173 17.66 2.41 -16.00
CA PHE A 173 16.33 2.42 -16.60
C PHE A 173 15.81 3.86 -16.81
N ARG A 174 15.98 4.74 -15.82
CA ARG A 174 15.58 6.16 -15.94
C ARG A 174 16.39 6.91 -16.99
N LEU A 175 17.70 6.68 -17.07
CA LEU A 175 18.54 7.23 -18.14
C LEU A 175 18.04 6.81 -19.53
N TRP A 176 17.64 5.55 -19.68
CA TRP A 176 17.18 5.02 -20.95
C TRP A 176 15.78 5.52 -21.36
N LYS A 177 14.82 5.53 -20.43
CA LYS A 177 13.40 5.83 -20.72
C LYS A 177 13.01 7.28 -20.50
N VAL A 178 13.35 7.87 -19.36
CA VAL A 178 12.86 9.20 -18.96
C VAL A 178 13.67 10.29 -19.64
N LYS A 179 14.99 10.09 -19.82
CA LYS A 179 15.93 10.97 -20.55
C LYS A 179 15.99 12.45 -20.09
N LYS A 180 15.20 12.84 -19.09
CA LYS A 180 15.18 14.16 -18.46
C LYS A 180 15.52 14.01 -16.99
N PHE A 181 16.65 14.58 -16.59
CA PHE A 181 17.05 14.57 -15.19
C PHE A 181 16.06 15.39 -14.37
N ASP A 182 15.56 14.78 -13.29
CA ASP A 182 14.64 15.38 -12.36
C ASP A 182 15.15 15.13 -10.92
N HIS A 183 14.91 16.07 -10.01
CA HIS A 183 15.24 15.94 -8.59
C HIS A 183 14.52 14.74 -7.96
N VAL A 184 13.36 14.36 -8.50
CA VAL A 184 12.60 13.16 -8.13
C VAL A 184 13.42 11.87 -8.26
N TRP A 185 14.44 11.86 -9.14
CA TRP A 185 15.29 10.69 -9.35
C TRP A 185 16.11 10.31 -8.13
N TRP A 186 16.42 11.27 -7.26
CA TRP A 186 17.18 10.98 -6.03
C TRP A 186 16.26 10.67 -4.85
N ILE A 187 15.05 11.21 -4.86
CA ILE A 187 14.08 11.01 -3.78
C ILE A 187 13.65 9.53 -3.72
N SER A 188 13.37 8.90 -4.87
CA SER A 188 12.94 7.49 -4.90
C SER A 188 13.96 6.49 -4.34
N PRO A 189 15.23 6.44 -4.81
CA PRO A 189 16.25 5.55 -4.23
C PRO A 189 16.51 5.86 -2.76
N THR A 190 16.57 7.14 -2.39
CA THR A 190 16.80 7.55 -1.00
C THR A 190 15.68 7.05 -0.11
N PHE A 191 14.43 7.21 -0.54
CA PHE A 191 13.27 6.68 0.18
C PHE A 191 13.33 5.16 0.30
N ALA A 192 13.69 4.41 -0.75
CA ALA A 192 13.85 2.96 -0.66
C ALA A 192 14.87 2.57 0.41
N ILE A 193 16.06 3.18 0.39
CA ILE A 193 17.13 2.89 1.35
C ILE A 193 16.65 3.19 2.77
N VAL A 194 16.19 4.42 3.01
CA VAL A 194 15.79 4.89 4.33
C VAL A 194 14.63 4.05 4.86
N PHE A 195 13.57 3.88 4.06
CA PHE A 195 12.41 3.09 4.44
C PHE A 195 12.79 1.64 4.74
N SER A 196 13.56 0.97 3.88
CA SER A 196 13.96 -0.42 4.10
C SER A 196 14.84 -0.61 5.33
N ILE A 197 15.72 0.35 5.66
CA ILE A 197 16.51 0.33 6.91
C ILE A 197 15.57 0.37 8.12
N PHE A 198 14.68 1.36 8.18
CA PHE A 198 13.72 1.49 9.28
C PHE A 198 12.75 0.31 9.35
N TRP A 199 12.30 -0.21 8.21
CA TRP A 199 11.34 -1.30 8.20
C TRP A 199 11.96 -2.61 8.68
N LYS A 200 13.23 -2.84 8.35
CA LYS A 200 13.95 -4.04 8.79
C LYS A 200 13.99 -4.17 10.32
N THR A 201 14.13 -3.06 11.05
CA THR A 201 14.10 -3.05 12.53
C THR A 201 12.71 -3.27 13.13
N ILE A 202 11.65 -3.13 12.32
CA ILE A 202 10.27 -3.40 12.75
C ILE A 202 9.94 -4.89 12.53
N VAL A 203 10.48 -5.48 11.45
CA VAL A 203 10.26 -6.88 11.08
C VAL A 203 11.12 -7.84 11.92
N PHE A 204 12.41 -7.54 12.08
CA PHE A 204 13.41 -8.36 12.79
C PHE A 204 13.90 -7.65 14.06
#